data_AF-A0A651GKA8-F1
#
_entry.id   AF-A0A651GKA8-F1
#
_cell.length_a   1.000
_cell.length_b   1.000
_cell.length_c   1.000
_cell.angle_alpha   90.00
_cell.angle_beta   90.00
_cell.angle_gamma   90.00
#
_symmetry.space_group_name_H-M   'P 1'
#
loop_
_entity.id
_entity.type
_entity.pdbx_description
1 polymer ?
#
loop_
_entity_poly.entity_id
_entity_poly.type
_entity_poly.pdbx_seq_one_letter_code
_entity_poly.pdbx_strand_id
1 'polypeptide(L)'
;MQKKSDYIFKYPPNLQELDLATMVSMYRDRGEPRKAAPGKYLACTTTHKLLKEAKWWFGLYYSQAAWDDLLTKGSEGYPLTEAEMNVFGLILASEEPPHREYVEKHIGVLPKLAYLIVNDLKQFGFILEDEHGFLRITPRGERALQGITRRLYEKRFTPEMLVAYHQTEDLKKEESHSNDQPSLF
;
A
#
# COMPACT_ATOMS: atom_id res chain seq x y z
N MET A 1 11.29 -16.63 0.09
CA MET A 1 12.23 -15.48 -0.05
C MET A 1 11.99 -14.52 1.10
N GLN A 2 13.02 -13.86 1.65
CA GLN A 2 12.89 -13.05 2.87
C GLN A 2 12.95 -11.54 2.57
N LYS A 3 11.98 -10.78 3.12
CA LYS A 3 11.97 -9.31 3.15
C LYS A 3 13.15 -8.80 3.99
N LYS A 4 13.83 -7.76 3.51
CA LYS A 4 15.04 -7.19 4.15
C LYS A 4 14.78 -5.90 4.91
N SER A 5 13.74 -5.17 4.54
CA SER A 5 13.39 -3.89 5.14
C SER A 5 11.88 -3.74 5.27
N ASP A 6 11.45 -3.24 6.42
CA ASP A 6 10.09 -2.78 6.67
C ASP A 6 9.95 -1.25 6.59
N TYR A 7 11.01 -0.56 6.14
CA TYR A 7 11.09 0.89 6.08
C TYR A 7 10.37 1.43 4.83
N ILE A 8 9.04 1.39 4.87
CA ILE A 8 8.11 1.96 3.88
C ILE A 8 6.93 2.60 4.60
N PHE A 9 6.14 3.40 3.87
CA PHE A 9 4.84 3.80 4.39
C PHE A 9 3.94 2.56 4.53
N LYS A 10 3.24 2.47 5.65
CA LYS A 10 2.28 1.40 5.94
C LYS A 10 0.95 2.01 6.36
N TYR A 11 -0.11 1.45 5.83
CA TYR A 11 -1.47 1.80 6.24
C TYR A 11 -1.74 1.35 7.69
N PRO A 12 -2.53 2.09 8.48
CA PRO A 12 -2.94 1.66 9.82
C PRO A 12 -3.67 0.31 9.79
N PRO A 13 -3.46 -0.58 10.78
CA PRO A 13 -4.09 -1.90 10.82
C PRO A 13 -5.61 -1.85 11.08
N ASN A 14 -6.11 -0.74 11.62
CA ASN A 14 -7.51 -0.51 11.94
C ASN A 14 -8.24 0.39 10.92
N LEU A 15 -7.77 0.45 9.67
CA LEU A 15 -8.39 1.24 8.60
C LEU A 15 -9.89 0.98 8.40
N GLN A 16 -10.36 -0.22 8.74
CA GLN A 16 -11.76 -0.63 8.65
C GLN A 16 -12.70 0.20 9.54
N GLU A 17 -12.16 0.88 10.55
CA GLU A 17 -12.93 1.76 11.43
C GLU A 17 -13.31 3.09 10.76
N LEU A 18 -12.65 3.43 9.65
CA LEU A 18 -12.94 4.65 8.90
C LEU A 18 -14.14 4.46 7.96
N ASP A 19 -15.04 5.43 7.96
CA ASP A 19 -16.05 5.54 6.91
C ASP A 19 -15.40 5.88 5.55
N LEU A 20 -16.15 5.66 4.46
CA LEU A 20 -15.61 5.85 3.11
C LEU A 20 -15.22 7.31 2.84
N ALA A 21 -16.00 8.29 3.29
CA ALA A 21 -15.71 9.70 3.03
C ALA A 21 -14.43 10.13 3.76
N THR A 22 -14.26 9.72 5.02
CA THR A 22 -13.03 9.97 5.78
C THR A 22 -11.82 9.31 5.13
N MET A 23 -11.94 8.04 4.72
CA MET A 23 -10.85 7.32 4.05
C MET A 23 -10.44 8.01 2.74
N VAL A 24 -11.41 8.43 1.93
CA VAL A 24 -11.16 9.16 0.67
C VAL A 24 -10.44 10.48 0.93
N SER A 25 -10.91 11.27 1.91
CA SER A 25 -10.27 12.55 2.27
C SER A 25 -8.83 12.31 2.72
N MET A 26 -8.61 11.43 3.69
CA MET A 26 -7.28 11.14 4.23
C MET A 26 -6.32 10.58 3.18
N TYR A 27 -6.82 9.82 2.20
CA TYR A 27 -6.02 9.32 1.09
C TYR A 27 -5.60 10.43 0.13
N ARG A 28 -6.49 11.39 -0.16
CA ARG A 28 -6.22 12.54 -1.05
C ARG A 28 -5.25 13.53 -0.43
N ASP A 29 -5.40 13.81 0.87
CA ASP A 29 -4.59 14.79 1.61
C ASP A 29 -3.17 14.27 1.95
N ARG A 30 -2.73 13.19 1.30
CA ARG A 30 -1.44 12.55 1.55
C ARG A 30 -0.29 13.52 1.30
N GLY A 31 0.63 13.59 2.24
CA GLY A 31 1.81 14.46 2.11
C GLY A 31 1.47 15.94 2.14
N GLU A 32 0.25 16.33 2.51
CA GLU A 32 -0.05 17.74 2.75
C GLU A 32 0.63 18.21 4.05
N PRO A 33 1.11 19.47 4.10
CA PRO A 33 1.66 20.02 5.32
C PRO A 33 0.54 20.33 6.32
N ARG A 34 0.70 19.89 7.56
CA ARG A 34 -0.24 20.11 8.66
C ARG A 34 0.47 20.76 9.84
N LYS A 35 -0.06 21.89 10.29
CA LYS A 35 0.42 22.60 11.49
C LYS A 35 -0.29 22.09 12.74
N ALA A 36 0.48 21.96 13.81
CA ALA A 36 -0.07 21.65 15.13
C ALA A 36 -0.95 22.81 15.59
N ALA A 37 -2.09 22.50 16.22
CA ALA A 37 -2.90 23.52 16.86
C ALA A 37 -2.10 24.23 17.98
N PRO A 38 -2.39 25.50 18.30
CA PRO A 38 -1.74 26.19 19.40
C PRO A 38 -1.76 25.37 20.70
N GLY A 39 -0.60 25.26 21.37
CA GLY A 39 -0.45 24.46 22.60
C GLY A 39 -0.33 22.94 22.38
N LYS A 40 -0.36 22.46 21.13
CA LYS A 40 -0.18 21.03 20.80
C LYS A 40 1.10 20.82 19.99
N TYR A 41 1.55 19.57 19.96
CA TYR A 41 2.64 19.10 19.11
C TYR A 41 2.21 17.85 18.35
N LEU A 42 2.80 17.64 17.18
CA LEU A 42 2.68 16.41 16.41
C LEU A 42 3.93 15.57 16.66
N ALA A 43 3.81 14.25 16.78
CA ALA A 43 4.96 13.36 16.90
C ALA A 43 5.25 12.70 15.56
N CYS A 44 6.51 12.76 15.10
CA CYS A 44 6.92 12.08 13.87
C CYS A 44 6.89 10.56 14.07
N THR A 45 6.17 9.83 13.22
CA THR A 45 6.09 8.37 13.20
C THR A 45 7.46 7.70 13.08
N THR A 46 8.38 8.27 12.32
CA THR A 46 9.68 7.63 12.05
C THR A 46 10.75 8.02 13.05
N THR A 47 10.84 9.31 13.39
CA THR A 47 11.93 9.85 14.22
C THR A 47 11.52 10.06 15.68
N HIS A 48 10.23 9.94 15.99
CA HIS A 48 9.63 10.22 17.30
C HIS A 48 9.90 11.63 17.85
N LYS A 49 10.32 12.56 16.98
CA LYS A 49 10.52 13.97 17.35
C LYS A 49 9.19 14.72 17.36
N LEU A 50 9.06 15.67 18.29
CA LEU A 50 7.94 16.60 18.32
C LEU A 50 8.12 17.69 17.26
N LEU A 51 7.03 17.99 16.56
CA LEU A 51 6.97 18.89 15.42
C LEU A 51 5.84 19.92 15.62
N LYS A 52 6.08 21.14 15.15
CA LYS A 52 5.04 22.18 14.99
C LYS A 52 4.35 22.12 13.63
N GLU A 53 5.02 21.55 12.64
CA GLU A 53 4.50 21.33 11.29
C GLU A 53 5.04 19.99 10.76
N ALA A 54 4.20 19.20 10.13
CA ALA A 54 4.54 17.86 9.64
C ALA A 54 3.78 17.55 8.34
N LYS A 55 4.36 16.69 7.51
CA LYS A 55 3.63 15.99 6.44
C LYS A 55 2.75 14.94 7.07
N TRP A 56 1.56 14.69 6.55
CA TRP A 56 0.66 13.68 7.13
C TRP A 56 0.07 12.77 6.07
N TRP A 57 -0.20 11.52 6.47
CA TRP A 57 -0.97 10.57 5.66
C TRP A 57 -1.58 9.50 6.56
N PHE A 58 -2.89 9.24 6.42
CA PHE A 58 -3.66 8.34 7.29
C PHE A 58 -3.46 8.58 8.80
N GLY A 59 -3.41 9.85 9.21
CA GLY A 59 -3.28 10.24 10.62
C GLY A 59 -1.88 10.07 11.20
N LEU A 60 -0.93 9.53 10.42
CA LEU A 60 0.48 9.46 10.76
C LEU A 60 1.18 10.74 10.33
N TYR A 61 2.08 11.25 11.18
CA TYR A 61 2.81 12.50 10.94
C TYR A 61 4.27 12.21 10.67
N TYR A 62 4.84 12.93 9.71
CA TYR A 62 6.22 12.78 9.25
C TYR A 62 6.90 14.14 9.23
N SER A 63 8.11 14.23 9.76
CA SER A 63 8.99 15.34 9.42
C SER A 63 9.28 15.32 7.91
N GLN A 64 9.59 16.46 7.30
CA GLN A 64 9.94 16.53 5.88
C GLN A 64 11.02 15.51 5.49
N ALA A 65 12.12 15.43 6.27
CA ALA A 65 13.20 14.46 6.03
C ALA A 65 12.70 13.00 6.05
N ALA A 66 11.91 12.63 7.08
CA ALA A 66 11.33 11.29 7.16
C ALA A 66 10.36 10.98 6.01
N TRP A 67 9.59 11.96 5.54
CA TRP A 67 8.73 11.80 4.37
C TRP A 67 9.56 11.56 3.11
N ASP A 68 10.60 12.37 2.90
CA ASP A 68 11.50 12.27 1.75
C ASP A 68 12.21 10.91 1.70
N ASP A 69 12.63 10.40 2.86
CA ASP A 69 13.25 9.07 2.99
C ASP A 69 12.30 7.91 2.65
N LEU A 70 10.99 8.13 2.79
CA LEU A 70 9.94 7.17 2.46
C LEU A 70 9.50 7.24 0.99
N LEU A 71 9.91 8.26 0.23
CA LEU A 71 9.58 8.36 -1.20
C LEU A 71 10.23 7.23 -1.98
N THR A 72 9.46 6.52 -2.80
CA THR A 72 10.02 5.40 -3.56
C THR A 72 10.83 5.91 -4.74
N LYS A 73 12.01 5.32 -4.97
CA LYS A 73 12.82 5.68 -6.15
C LYS A 73 12.07 5.25 -7.41
N GLY A 74 11.97 6.15 -8.40
CA GLY A 74 11.26 5.85 -9.65
C GLY A 74 9.73 5.96 -9.58
N SER A 75 9.16 6.41 -8.46
CA SER A 75 7.71 6.69 -8.32
C SER A 75 7.37 8.18 -8.30
N GLU A 76 8.28 9.05 -8.77
CA GLU A 76 8.07 10.50 -8.90
C GLU A 76 7.62 11.19 -7.60
N GLY A 77 8.22 10.81 -6.48
CA GLY A 77 7.92 11.40 -5.18
C GLY A 77 6.68 10.84 -4.51
N TYR A 78 6.22 9.65 -4.93
CA TYR A 78 5.15 8.92 -4.27
C TYR A 78 5.72 7.84 -3.33
N PRO A 79 5.38 7.83 -2.03
CA PRO A 79 5.75 6.73 -1.14
C PRO A 79 4.88 5.50 -1.42
N LEU A 80 5.39 4.55 -2.20
CA LEU A 80 4.69 3.30 -2.50
C LEU A 80 4.69 2.37 -1.29
N THR A 81 3.58 1.70 -1.06
CA THR A 81 3.41 0.63 -0.08
C THR A 81 3.50 -0.73 -0.76
N GLU A 82 3.34 -1.78 0.03
CA GLU A 82 3.22 -3.13 -0.50
C GLU A 82 1.95 -3.36 -1.33
N ALA A 83 0.86 -2.62 -1.06
CA ALA A 83 -0.36 -2.74 -1.85
C ALA A 83 -0.13 -2.29 -3.30
N GLU A 84 0.57 -1.15 -3.52
CA GLU A 84 0.92 -0.70 -4.87
C GLU A 84 1.94 -1.64 -5.52
N MET A 85 2.88 -2.20 -4.75
CA MET A 85 3.77 -3.27 -5.26
C MET A 85 2.95 -4.46 -5.78
N ASN A 86 1.95 -4.91 -5.02
CA ASN A 86 1.09 -6.02 -5.41
C ASN A 86 0.28 -5.69 -6.66
N VAL A 87 -0.26 -4.47 -6.80
CA VAL A 87 -0.97 -4.04 -8.02
C VAL A 87 -0.06 -4.20 -9.23
N PHE A 88 1.14 -3.60 -9.19
CA PHE A 88 2.07 -3.66 -10.31
C PHE A 88 2.53 -5.09 -10.60
N GLY A 89 2.84 -5.85 -9.55
CA GLY A 89 3.34 -7.21 -9.69
C GLY A 89 2.28 -8.16 -10.25
N LEU A 90 1.02 -8.07 -9.82
CA LEU A 90 -0.08 -8.88 -10.36
C LEU A 90 -0.32 -8.60 -11.84
N ILE A 91 -0.24 -7.33 -12.25
CA ILE A 91 -0.38 -6.96 -13.66
C ILE A 91 0.81 -7.48 -14.48
N LEU A 92 2.03 -7.35 -13.97
CA LEU A 92 3.25 -7.76 -14.68
C LEU A 92 3.44 -9.28 -14.73
N ALA A 93 3.00 -10.02 -13.70
CA ALA A 93 3.19 -11.47 -13.60
C ALA A 93 2.13 -12.28 -14.36
N SER A 94 1.00 -11.67 -14.71
CA SER A 94 -0.06 -12.34 -15.48
C SER A 94 0.35 -12.52 -16.94
N GLU A 95 0.12 -13.70 -17.50
CA GLU A 95 0.37 -13.97 -18.94
C GLU A 95 -0.54 -13.13 -19.84
N GLU A 96 -1.79 -12.92 -19.42
CA GLU A 96 -2.76 -12.02 -20.04
C GLU A 96 -3.06 -10.84 -19.10
N PRO A 97 -3.36 -9.63 -19.63
CA PRO A 97 -3.76 -8.49 -18.81
C PRO A 97 -4.91 -8.87 -17.86
N PRO A 98 -4.77 -8.69 -16.53
CA PRO A 98 -5.82 -9.06 -15.60
C PRO A 98 -6.94 -8.02 -15.60
N HIS A 99 -8.17 -8.49 -15.34
CA HIS A 99 -9.29 -7.59 -15.08
C HIS A 99 -9.08 -6.83 -13.77
N ARG A 100 -9.53 -5.57 -13.71
CA ARG A 100 -9.40 -4.70 -12.54
C ARG A 100 -9.93 -5.33 -11.26
N GLU A 101 -11.10 -5.96 -11.32
CA GLU A 101 -11.72 -6.61 -10.16
C GLU A 101 -10.83 -7.71 -9.56
N TYR A 102 -10.10 -8.46 -10.41
CA TYR A 102 -9.16 -9.46 -9.95
C TYR A 102 -8.02 -8.81 -9.17
N VAL A 103 -7.43 -7.73 -9.71
CA VAL A 103 -6.34 -7.03 -9.03
C VAL A 103 -6.81 -6.44 -7.70
N GLU A 104 -7.94 -5.72 -7.68
CA GLU A 104 -8.46 -5.11 -6.44
C GLU A 104 -8.72 -6.13 -5.33
N LYS A 105 -9.14 -7.35 -5.67
CA LYS A 105 -9.40 -8.43 -4.71
C LYS A 105 -8.13 -9.04 -4.12
N HIS A 106 -7.00 -9.01 -4.82
CA HIS A 106 -5.79 -9.76 -4.45
C HIS A 106 -4.61 -8.89 -3.98
N ILE A 107 -4.77 -7.56 -3.88
CA ILE A 107 -3.66 -6.67 -3.48
C ILE A 107 -3.43 -6.56 -1.97
N GLY A 108 -4.30 -7.17 -1.14
CA GLY A 108 -4.10 -7.28 0.32
C GLY A 108 -4.53 -6.07 1.13
N VAL A 109 -5.53 -5.32 0.66
CA VAL A 109 -6.16 -4.22 1.41
C VAL A 109 -7.69 -4.28 1.31
N LEU A 110 -8.38 -3.47 2.12
CA LEU A 110 -9.83 -3.34 2.08
C LEU A 110 -10.32 -2.94 0.68
N PRO A 111 -11.47 -3.45 0.18
CA PRO A 111 -11.96 -3.16 -1.17
C PRO A 111 -12.05 -1.67 -1.51
N LYS A 112 -12.50 -0.86 -0.54
CA LYS A 112 -12.58 0.60 -0.68
C LYS A 112 -11.21 1.24 -0.93
N LEU A 113 -10.18 0.79 -0.22
CA LEU A 113 -8.82 1.28 -0.39
C LEU A 113 -8.21 0.74 -1.70
N ALA A 114 -8.50 -0.50 -2.06
CA ALA A 114 -8.05 -1.07 -3.33
C ALA A 114 -8.53 -0.25 -4.53
N TYR A 115 -9.81 0.13 -4.53
CA TYR A 115 -10.38 1.01 -5.52
C TYR A 115 -9.66 2.36 -5.62
N LEU A 116 -9.34 2.98 -4.47
CA LEU A 116 -8.60 4.24 -4.42
C LEU A 116 -7.19 4.10 -4.98
N ILE A 117 -6.47 3.05 -4.57
CA ILE A 117 -5.11 2.77 -5.03
C ILE A 117 -5.08 2.59 -6.55
N VAL A 118 -5.92 1.72 -7.10
CA VAL A 118 -5.93 1.44 -8.55
C VAL A 118 -6.28 2.71 -9.34
N ASN A 119 -7.23 3.52 -8.86
CA ASN A 119 -7.56 4.79 -9.52
C ASN A 119 -6.42 5.80 -9.49
N ASP A 120 -5.72 5.93 -8.37
CA ASP A 120 -4.61 6.87 -8.20
C ASP A 120 -3.41 6.44 -9.07
N LEU A 121 -3.11 5.13 -9.11
CA LEU A 121 -2.07 4.58 -9.98
C LEU A 121 -2.38 4.79 -11.46
N LYS A 122 -3.65 4.69 -11.86
CA LYS A 122 -4.12 5.03 -13.20
C LYS A 122 -3.97 6.53 -13.47
N GLN A 123 -4.41 7.38 -12.54
CA GLN A 123 -4.34 8.84 -12.67
C GLN A 123 -2.89 9.33 -12.81
N PHE A 124 -1.94 8.69 -12.13
CA PHE A 124 -0.51 8.99 -12.27
C PHE A 124 0.16 8.34 -13.47
N GLY A 125 -0.58 7.58 -14.29
CA GLY A 125 -0.05 6.93 -15.47
C GLY A 125 0.95 5.80 -15.18
N PHE A 126 0.89 5.20 -13.99
CA PHE A 126 1.66 3.98 -13.69
C PHE A 126 1.02 2.74 -14.31
N ILE A 127 -0.30 2.75 -14.50
CA ILE A 127 -1.07 1.70 -15.17
C ILE A 127 -2.05 2.32 -16.17
N LEU A 128 -2.47 1.51 -17.13
CA LEU A 128 -3.52 1.80 -18.09
C LEU A 128 -4.67 0.82 -17.85
N GLU A 129 -5.89 1.29 -18.05
CA GLU A 129 -7.12 0.51 -18.00
C GLU A 129 -7.80 0.68 -19.36
N ASP A 130 -8.15 -0.42 -20.03
CA ASP A 130 -8.90 -0.37 -21.29
C ASP A 130 -10.41 -0.24 -21.05
N GLU A 131 -11.18 -0.15 -22.14
CA GLU A 131 -12.64 0.02 -22.10
C GLU A 131 -13.37 -1.18 -21.47
N HIS A 132 -12.72 -2.35 -21.41
CA HIS A 132 -13.26 -3.58 -20.84
C HIS A 132 -12.75 -3.85 -19.42
N GLY A 133 -12.00 -2.91 -18.82
CA GLY A 133 -11.50 -3.02 -17.45
C GLY A 133 -10.24 -3.85 -17.29
N PHE A 134 -9.52 -4.18 -18.37
CA PHE A 134 -8.23 -4.88 -18.29
C PHE A 134 -7.08 -3.91 -18.03
N LEU A 135 -6.18 -4.30 -17.13
CA LEU A 135 -5.08 -3.48 -16.67
C LEU A 135 -3.75 -3.84 -17.33
N ARG A 136 -3.00 -2.83 -17.74
CA ARG A 136 -1.62 -2.96 -18.23
C ARG A 136 -0.68 -2.04 -17.46
N ILE A 137 0.51 -2.52 -17.13
CA ILE A 137 1.53 -1.70 -16.48
C ILE A 137 2.24 -0.84 -17.54
N THR A 138 2.57 0.40 -17.20
CA THR A 138 3.37 1.26 -18.08
C THR A 138 4.87 1.10 -17.78
N PRO A 139 5.77 1.52 -18.67
CA PRO A 139 7.21 1.58 -18.37
C PRO A 139 7.54 2.44 -17.14
N ARG A 140 6.67 3.40 -16.83
CA ARG A 140 6.75 4.20 -15.59
C ARG A 140 6.35 3.35 -14.37
N GLY A 141 5.25 2.60 -14.45
CA GLY A 141 4.84 1.64 -13.42
C GLY A 141 5.90 0.57 -13.15
N GLU A 142 6.52 0.02 -14.19
CA GLU A 142 7.61 -0.95 -14.04
C GLU A 142 8.81 -0.37 -13.28
N ARG A 143 9.24 0.85 -13.61
CA ARG A 143 10.32 1.53 -12.86
C ARG A 143 9.95 1.73 -11.39
N ALA A 144 8.70 2.08 -11.12
CA ALA A 144 8.20 2.26 -9.76
C ALA A 144 8.16 0.92 -9.00
N LEU A 145 7.75 -0.17 -9.65
CA LEU A 145 7.81 -1.54 -9.14
C LEU A 145 9.24 -1.96 -8.79
N GLN A 146 10.21 -1.70 -9.68
CA GLN A 146 11.63 -1.97 -9.39
C GLN A 146 12.13 -1.13 -8.21
N GLY A 147 11.63 0.09 -8.05
CA GLY A 147 11.92 0.96 -6.93
C GLY A 147 11.51 0.38 -5.58
N ILE A 148 10.23 -0.01 -5.46
CA ILE A 148 9.68 -0.54 -4.20
C ILE A 148 10.26 -1.92 -3.89
N THR A 149 10.43 -2.78 -4.89
CA THR A 149 11.01 -4.13 -4.69
C THR A 149 12.46 -4.07 -4.26
N ARG A 150 13.26 -3.16 -4.84
CA ARG A 150 14.64 -2.94 -4.40
C ARG A 150 14.70 -2.40 -2.96
N ARG A 151 13.75 -1.58 -2.55
CA ARG A 151 13.67 -1.10 -1.15
C ARG A 151 13.33 -2.23 -0.18
N LEU A 152 12.37 -3.09 -0.52
CA LEU A 152 11.88 -4.15 0.37
C LEU A 152 12.77 -5.39 0.41
N TYR A 153 13.33 -5.77 -0.74
CA TYR A 153 14.00 -7.06 -0.95
C TYR A 153 15.46 -6.94 -1.43
N GLU A 154 15.94 -5.72 -1.72
CA GLU A 154 17.26 -5.46 -2.33
C GLU A 154 17.49 -6.18 -3.67
N LYS A 155 16.39 -6.58 -4.33
CA LYS A 155 16.38 -7.37 -5.57
C LYS A 155 15.41 -6.77 -6.58
N ARG A 156 15.55 -7.19 -7.83
CA ARG A 156 14.55 -6.93 -8.88
C ARG A 156 13.29 -7.71 -8.60
N PHE A 157 12.16 -7.21 -9.10
CA PHE A 157 10.90 -7.92 -9.01
C PHE A 157 10.99 -9.34 -9.58
N THR A 158 10.45 -10.31 -8.86
CA THR A 158 10.15 -11.64 -9.37
C THR A 158 8.74 -12.03 -8.91
N PRO A 159 7.96 -12.81 -9.70
CA PRO A 159 6.59 -13.17 -9.32
C PRO A 159 6.46 -13.84 -7.95
N GLU A 160 7.49 -14.55 -7.47
CA GLU A 160 7.48 -15.15 -6.13
C GLU A 160 7.43 -14.11 -4.99
N MET A 161 7.70 -12.82 -5.29
CA MET A 161 7.50 -11.69 -4.37
C MET A 161 6.04 -11.49 -3.98
N LEU A 162 5.10 -11.91 -4.85
CA LEU A 162 3.66 -11.85 -4.60
C LEU A 162 3.21 -12.93 -3.61
N VAL A 163 3.93 -14.06 -3.56
CA VAL A 163 3.57 -15.25 -2.76
C VAL A 163 3.71 -15.00 -1.25
N ALA A 164 4.56 -14.05 -0.84
CA ALA A 164 4.69 -13.65 0.56
C ALA A 164 3.39 -13.01 1.12
N TYR A 165 2.50 -12.53 0.25
CA TYR A 165 1.21 -11.97 0.64
C TYR A 165 0.12 -13.05 0.78
N HIS A 166 0.01 -13.97 -0.18
CA HIS A 166 -1.03 -15.03 -0.14
C HIS A 166 -0.84 -16.03 1.01
N GLN A 167 0.40 -16.31 1.42
CA GLN A 167 0.65 -17.24 2.53
C GLN A 167 0.20 -16.73 3.90
N THR A 168 -0.11 -15.43 4.06
CA THR A 168 -0.47 -14.86 5.37
C THR A 168 -1.99 -14.74 5.59
N GLU A 169 -2.80 -14.68 4.52
CA GLU A 169 -4.27 -14.58 4.60
C GLU A 169 -4.95 -15.95 4.70
N ASP A 170 -4.43 -16.98 4.04
CA ASP A 170 -5.08 -18.31 4.04
C ASP A 170 -4.84 -19.08 5.35
N LEU A 171 -3.69 -18.91 6.01
CA LEU A 171 -3.40 -19.60 7.28
C LEU A 171 -4.16 -19.04 8.50
N LYS A 172 -4.63 -17.78 8.46
CA LYS A 172 -5.35 -17.19 9.62
C LYS A 172 -6.85 -17.50 9.65
N LYS A 173 -7.45 -17.86 8.50
CA LYS A 173 -8.90 -18.18 8.43
C LYS A 173 -9.19 -19.67 8.65
N GLU A 174 -8.24 -20.56 8.38
CA GLU A 174 -8.44 -22.00 8.60
C GLU A 174 -8.13 -22.44 10.04
N GLU A 175 -7.24 -21.76 10.76
CA GLU A 175 -6.96 -22.08 12.17
C GLU A 175 -8.06 -21.60 13.14
N SER A 176 -8.88 -20.60 12.77
CA SER A 176 -9.96 -20.10 13.65
C SER A 176 -11.29 -20.85 13.54
N HIS A 177 -11.42 -21.80 12.61
CA HIS A 177 -12.68 -22.52 12.36
C HIS A 177 -12.63 -24.03 12.62
N SER A 178 -11.51 -24.58 13.13
CA SER A 178 -11.35 -26.03 13.28
C SER A 178 -11.39 -26.58 14.72
N ASN A 179 -11.60 -25.75 15.76
CA ASN A 179 -11.50 -26.24 17.16
C ASN A 179 -12.73 -26.08 18.08
N ASP A 180 -13.90 -25.70 17.56
CA ASP A 180 -15.15 -25.77 18.32
C ASP A 180 -16.11 -26.80 17.70
N GLN A 181 -15.83 -28.08 17.95
CA GLN A 181 -16.87 -29.12 17.98
C GLN A 181 -17.09 -29.53 19.44
N PRO A 182 -18.30 -29.32 20.01
CA PRO A 182 -18.64 -29.93 21.29
C PRO A 182 -18.86 -31.43 21.05
N SER A 183 -18.08 -32.28 21.72
CA SER A 183 -18.34 -33.72 21.72
C SER A 183 -19.63 -34.00 22.50
N LEU A 184 -20.67 -34.41 21.79
CA LEU A 184 -21.84 -35.06 22.38
C LEU A 184 -21.50 -36.52 22.66
N PHE A 185 -21.12 -36.84 23.91
CA PHE A 185 -21.34 -38.13 24.57
C PHE A 185 -21.38 -37.92 26.09
#